data_AF-J0W280-F1
#
_entry.id   AF-J0W280-F1
#
_cell.length_a   1.000
_cell.length_b   1.000
_cell.length_c   1.000
_cell.angle_alpha   90.00
_cell.angle_beta   90.00
_cell.angle_gamma   90.00
#
_symmetry.space_group_name_H-M   'P 1'
#
loop_
_entity.id
_entity.type
_entity.pdbx_description
1 polymer ?
#
loop_
_entity_poly.entity_id
_entity_poly.type
_entity_poly.pdbx_seq_one_letter_code
_entity_poly.pdbx_strand_id
1 'polypeptide(L)'
;MTVYYVNSATGSNSNAGTSEASPFATFWAVENLKLQPGDSVLLAAGSVFNDQLDLKYSGTVGAPITIGSYGVGDAPVIHSPGDGIHSLYASNIVIENIKISDTSGAAIYGGYVSNWTINNVEIDHTGLSKTGSVTFRTGSNITIENSTINDVNGDGIWVEKFNGVTLLNNTITNAHGTTADAVQINDSSNILISGNSLDQTGAVTPKGVLTIVRAVDAVIEGNTISGGGFGISAQAGTNIAIHDNDISGYGGYSWSYAIGLGDQGDTRDYDISGNYIHDGVWGVVVSSAGTTTYVREGIDVYGNLFDDLTQAALKVDRPASGSFHDNFIASDVTPYSISPTIIAAGTFPVSDNTTIEEGQATLASANSLVATDASVSLMSDASHSSHDGLKLGSDKAASDKLDAHHSNSIGEDSVSEGTLLLRHFGNAAFEKHGLTLGNGDHGVTIEVADFAGPGENGGGIFHHEIAPLHHAEADVPNFSILQNGLLH
;
A
#
# COMPACT_ATOMS: atom_id res chain seq x y z
N MET A 1 31.77 -5.23 18.06
CA MET A 1 30.85 -4.12 17.87
C MET A 1 31.56 -2.84 18.23
N THR A 2 31.94 -2.12 17.20
CA THR A 2 32.50 -0.78 17.25
C THR A 2 31.55 0.14 16.49
N VAL A 3 31.32 1.32 17.02
CA VAL A 3 30.57 2.37 16.31
C VAL A 3 31.58 3.32 15.69
N TYR A 4 31.49 3.52 14.38
CA TYR A 4 32.29 4.46 13.62
C TYR A 4 31.41 5.63 13.19
N TYR A 5 31.81 6.83 13.55
CA TYR A 5 31.12 8.08 13.26
C TYR A 5 31.78 8.75 12.05
N VAL A 6 30.95 9.23 11.13
CA VAL A 6 31.39 9.95 9.94
C VAL A 6 30.67 11.30 9.88
N ASN A 7 31.40 12.38 9.68
CA ASN A 7 30.87 13.72 9.55
C ASN A 7 31.68 14.48 8.50
N SER A 8 31.06 14.84 7.38
CA SER A 8 31.77 15.49 6.27
C SER A 8 32.16 16.94 6.56
N ALA A 9 31.53 17.58 7.56
CA ALA A 9 31.81 18.97 7.93
C ALA A 9 32.88 19.10 9.00
N THR A 10 32.93 18.19 9.98
CA THR A 10 33.81 18.31 11.17
C THR A 10 34.84 17.20 11.31
N GLY A 11 34.71 16.13 10.51
CA GLY A 11 35.57 14.96 10.60
C GLY A 11 36.96 15.15 10.03
N SER A 12 37.82 14.17 10.32
CA SER A 12 39.15 14.03 9.71
C SER A 12 39.46 12.55 9.49
N ASN A 13 39.99 12.19 8.33
CA ASN A 13 40.39 10.80 8.05
C ASN A 13 41.62 10.33 8.85
N SER A 14 42.27 11.21 9.62
CA SER A 14 43.28 10.82 10.61
C SER A 14 42.70 10.50 11.99
N ASN A 15 41.41 10.74 12.21
CA ASN A 15 40.74 10.36 13.45
C ASN A 15 40.55 8.84 13.52
N ALA A 16 40.30 8.31 14.71
CA ALA A 16 39.93 6.90 14.87
C ALA A 16 38.49 6.61 14.45
N GLY A 17 37.63 7.65 14.37
CA GLY A 17 36.21 7.52 14.03
C GLY A 17 35.36 6.90 15.13
N THR A 18 35.91 6.50 16.27
CA THR A 18 35.20 5.77 17.33
C THR A 18 34.50 6.66 18.37
N SER A 19 34.39 7.96 18.09
CA SER A 19 33.62 8.91 18.92
C SER A 19 33.07 10.05 18.06
N GLU A 20 31.90 10.58 18.43
CA GLU A 20 31.28 11.73 17.75
C GLU A 20 32.17 12.97 17.74
N ALA A 21 33.03 13.16 18.75
CA ALA A 21 33.95 14.28 18.83
C ALA A 21 35.18 14.13 17.93
N SER A 22 35.40 12.95 17.34
CA SER A 22 36.51 12.69 16.41
C SER A 22 36.06 11.72 15.32
N PRO A 23 35.10 12.13 14.46
CA PRO A 23 34.57 11.30 13.40
C PRO A 23 35.51 11.26 12.20
N PHE A 24 35.36 10.26 11.33
CA PHE A 24 35.95 10.28 10.00
C PHE A 24 35.34 11.40 9.14
N ALA A 25 36.07 11.87 8.14
CA ALA A 25 35.56 12.88 7.21
C ALA A 25 34.81 12.25 6.03
N THR A 26 35.29 11.12 5.49
CA THR A 26 34.77 10.55 4.24
C THR A 26 34.67 9.03 4.29
N PHE A 27 33.95 8.45 3.32
CA PHE A 27 33.83 7.00 3.15
C PHE A 27 35.15 6.31 2.88
N TRP A 28 36.16 7.01 2.34
CA TRP A 28 37.50 6.46 2.17
C TRP A 28 38.06 5.86 3.47
N ALA A 29 37.85 6.51 4.62
CA ALA A 29 38.33 5.98 5.89
C ALA A 29 37.55 4.72 6.30
N VAL A 30 36.22 4.73 6.12
CA VAL A 30 35.34 3.59 6.39
C VAL A 30 35.72 2.38 5.55
N GLU A 31 35.98 2.58 4.26
CA GLU A 31 36.33 1.51 3.32
C GLU A 31 37.70 0.88 3.55
N ASN A 32 38.57 1.55 4.31
CA ASN A 32 39.86 1.03 4.75
C ASN A 32 39.76 0.32 6.12
N LEU A 33 38.59 0.35 6.77
CA LEU A 33 38.31 -0.48 7.93
C LEU A 33 38.02 -1.91 7.49
N LYS A 34 38.39 -2.85 8.36
CA LYS A 34 37.91 -4.22 8.30
C LYS A 34 36.71 -4.36 9.21
N LEU A 35 35.55 -3.86 8.78
CA LEU A 35 34.30 -3.96 9.55
C LEU A 35 34.05 -5.42 9.98
N GLN A 36 33.66 -5.59 11.24
CA GLN A 36 33.32 -6.88 11.83
C GLN A 36 31.81 -7.00 12.03
N PRO A 37 31.28 -8.22 12.18
CA PRO A 37 29.89 -8.41 12.57
C PRO A 37 29.50 -7.60 13.81
N GLY A 38 28.37 -6.90 13.71
CA GLY A 38 27.85 -6.01 14.74
C GLY A 38 28.47 -4.62 14.74
N ASP A 39 29.38 -4.27 13.84
CA ASP A 39 29.88 -2.90 13.74
C ASP A 39 28.83 -1.97 13.11
N SER A 40 28.86 -0.69 13.47
CA SER A 40 27.98 0.34 12.90
C SER A 40 28.81 1.47 12.29
N VAL A 41 28.36 1.99 11.16
CA VAL A 41 28.84 3.23 10.53
C VAL A 41 27.70 4.24 10.59
N LEU A 42 27.82 5.25 11.44
CA LEU A 42 26.80 6.27 11.65
C LEU A 42 27.23 7.59 11.00
N LEU A 43 26.35 8.15 10.18
CA LEU A 43 26.54 9.38 9.44
C LEU A 43 25.88 10.55 10.17
N ALA A 44 26.59 11.66 10.35
CA ALA A 44 26.06 12.78 11.14
C ALA A 44 24.92 13.48 10.40
N ALA A 45 23.81 13.74 11.10
CA ALA A 45 22.72 14.57 10.61
C ALA A 45 23.23 15.89 9.98
N GLY A 46 22.64 16.27 8.84
CA GLY A 46 23.06 17.41 8.03
C GLY A 46 24.37 17.25 7.26
N SER A 47 25.05 16.09 7.33
CA SER A 47 26.21 15.82 6.48
C SER A 47 25.79 15.51 5.06
N VAL A 48 26.59 15.99 4.11
CA VAL A 48 26.48 15.63 2.69
C VAL A 48 27.75 14.91 2.27
N PHE A 49 27.61 13.74 1.65
CA PHE A 49 28.68 12.94 1.06
C PHE A 49 28.53 12.94 -0.47
N ASN A 50 29.64 12.99 -1.20
CA ASN A 50 29.66 13.06 -2.67
C ASN A 50 30.45 11.91 -3.30
N ASP A 51 30.45 10.76 -2.64
CA ASP A 51 31.19 9.56 -3.01
C ASP A 51 30.32 8.32 -2.78
N GLN A 52 30.61 7.25 -3.53
CA GLN A 52 30.04 5.92 -3.31
C GLN A 52 30.59 5.32 -2.00
N LEU A 53 29.76 4.56 -1.28
CA LEU A 53 30.18 3.72 -0.15
C LEU A 53 30.22 2.24 -0.57
N ASP A 54 31.42 1.67 -0.65
CA ASP A 54 31.61 0.24 -0.95
C ASP A 54 31.63 -0.64 0.31
N LEU A 55 30.60 -1.47 0.47
CA LEU A 55 30.52 -2.46 1.56
C LEU A 55 31.24 -3.76 1.16
N LYS A 56 32.37 -4.03 1.83
CA LYS A 56 33.28 -5.16 1.53
C LYS A 56 33.17 -6.32 2.52
N TYR A 57 32.55 -6.09 3.67
CA TYR A 57 32.51 -7.04 4.78
C TYR A 57 31.07 -7.32 5.19
N SER A 58 30.84 -8.55 5.65
CA SER A 58 29.53 -9.03 6.06
C SER A 58 29.37 -8.98 7.57
N GLY A 59 28.15 -8.72 8.02
CA GLY A 59 27.73 -9.06 9.36
C GLY A 59 27.45 -10.56 9.50
N THR A 60 26.72 -10.89 10.55
CA THR A 60 26.07 -12.19 10.73
C THR A 60 24.59 -11.96 11.02
N VAL A 61 23.75 -12.99 10.90
CA VAL A 61 22.31 -12.88 11.20
C VAL A 61 22.04 -12.30 12.60
N GLY A 62 22.82 -12.71 13.60
CA GLY A 62 22.68 -12.19 14.98
C GLY A 62 23.46 -10.90 15.28
N ALA A 63 24.24 -10.40 14.32
CA ALA A 63 25.06 -9.19 14.46
C ALA A 63 25.32 -8.60 13.06
N PRO A 64 24.32 -7.97 12.43
CA PRO A 64 24.49 -7.34 11.13
C PRO A 64 25.47 -6.15 11.23
N ILE A 65 25.98 -5.71 10.09
CA ILE A 65 26.66 -4.41 10.00
C ILE A 65 25.59 -3.36 9.68
N THR A 66 25.56 -2.27 10.45
CA THR A 66 24.56 -1.21 10.28
C THR A 66 25.18 0.03 9.67
N ILE A 67 24.57 0.56 8.61
CA ILE A 67 24.83 1.89 8.07
C ILE A 67 23.63 2.75 8.45
N GLY A 68 23.87 3.78 9.26
CA GLY A 68 22.78 4.59 9.83
C GLY A 68 23.15 6.05 10.01
N SER A 69 22.35 6.78 10.77
CA SER A 69 22.60 8.18 11.12
C SER A 69 22.80 8.39 12.63
N TYR A 70 23.38 9.53 13.00
CA TYR A 70 23.46 10.01 14.38
C TYR A 70 23.33 11.53 14.45
N GLY A 71 23.05 12.05 15.66
CA GLY A 71 22.83 13.47 15.88
C GLY A 71 21.39 13.89 15.62
N VAL A 72 21.15 15.21 15.60
CA VAL A 72 19.82 15.81 15.46
C VAL A 72 19.83 16.73 14.24
N GLY A 73 18.78 16.66 13.42
CA GLY A 73 18.60 17.49 12.24
C GLY A 73 18.18 16.66 11.03
N ASP A 74 18.36 17.23 9.84
CA ASP A 74 18.06 16.57 8.58
C ASP A 74 18.87 15.28 8.41
N ALA A 75 18.28 14.29 7.74
CA ALA A 75 18.96 13.03 7.45
C ALA A 75 20.28 13.30 6.69
N PRO A 76 21.37 12.57 7.00
CA PRO A 76 22.58 12.65 6.21
C PRO A 76 22.30 12.21 4.77
N VAL A 77 22.88 12.92 3.80
CA VAL A 77 22.63 12.71 2.37
C VAL A 77 23.86 12.11 1.70
N ILE A 78 23.64 11.06 0.92
CA ILE A 78 24.64 10.47 0.03
C ILE A 78 24.32 10.85 -1.41
N HIS A 79 25.20 11.61 -2.04
CA HIS A 79 25.31 11.76 -3.49
C HIS A 79 26.46 10.92 -4.02
N SER A 80 26.40 10.53 -5.30
CA SER A 80 27.49 9.72 -5.88
C SER A 80 27.62 9.85 -7.41
N PRO A 81 28.86 9.94 -7.94
CA PRO A 81 29.12 9.77 -9.37
C PRO A 81 28.99 8.31 -9.84
N GLY A 82 28.71 7.38 -8.92
CA GLY A 82 28.40 5.97 -9.16
C GLY A 82 27.10 5.58 -8.46
N ASP A 83 27.11 4.46 -7.76
CA ASP A 83 26.03 4.06 -6.87
C ASP A 83 26.16 4.78 -5.52
N GLY A 84 25.08 4.89 -4.74
CA GLY A 84 25.14 5.44 -3.37
C GLY A 84 25.83 4.45 -2.41
N ILE A 85 25.18 3.32 -2.16
CA ILE A 85 25.74 2.19 -1.40
C ILE A 85 25.86 0.98 -2.33
N HIS A 86 27.06 0.41 -2.41
CA HIS A 86 27.36 -0.68 -3.33
C HIS A 86 27.95 -1.90 -2.62
N SER A 87 27.48 -3.09 -3.00
CA SER A 87 28.16 -4.33 -2.69
C SER A 87 27.95 -5.41 -3.74
N LEU A 88 28.95 -6.28 -3.88
CA LEU A 88 28.87 -7.50 -4.67
C LEU A 88 28.85 -8.78 -3.84
N TYR A 89 29.11 -8.72 -2.52
CA TYR A 89 29.23 -9.94 -1.70
C TYR A 89 28.95 -9.73 -0.20
N ALA A 90 28.72 -8.50 0.27
CA ALA A 90 28.45 -8.27 1.68
C ALA A 90 27.03 -8.72 2.04
N SER A 91 26.88 -9.47 3.13
CA SER A 91 25.61 -10.00 3.62
C SER A 91 25.38 -9.60 5.08
N ASN A 92 24.14 -9.68 5.56
CA ASN A 92 23.73 -9.25 6.90
C ASN A 92 24.02 -7.75 7.11
N ILE A 93 23.40 -6.93 6.28
CA ILE A 93 23.55 -5.47 6.27
C ILE A 93 22.22 -4.83 6.63
N VAL A 94 22.26 -3.82 7.49
CA VAL A 94 21.13 -2.93 7.77
C VAL A 94 21.47 -1.54 7.27
N ILE A 95 20.59 -0.92 6.49
CA ILE A 95 20.70 0.48 6.04
C ILE A 95 19.47 1.21 6.56
N GLU A 96 19.66 2.26 7.35
CA GLU A 96 18.53 2.94 7.99
C GLU A 96 18.72 4.44 8.21
N ASN A 97 17.61 5.19 8.22
CA ASN A 97 17.56 6.59 8.65
C ASN A 97 18.52 7.54 7.89
N ILE A 98 18.69 7.32 6.58
CA ILE A 98 19.54 8.14 5.70
C ILE A 98 18.80 8.54 4.43
N LYS A 99 19.32 9.55 3.72
CA LYS A 99 18.88 9.92 2.37
C LYS A 99 19.96 9.58 1.34
N ILE A 100 19.55 9.08 0.19
CA ILE A 100 20.42 8.87 -0.97
C ILE A 100 19.80 9.59 -2.17
N SER A 101 20.50 10.56 -2.76
CA SER A 101 19.97 11.28 -3.92
C SER A 101 21.04 11.64 -4.93
N ASP A 102 20.63 11.98 -6.15
CA ASP A 102 21.51 12.49 -7.20
C ASP A 102 22.67 11.53 -7.55
N THR A 103 22.39 10.23 -7.53
CA THR A 103 23.36 9.20 -7.91
C THR A 103 23.36 9.01 -9.41
N SER A 104 24.56 8.86 -10.00
CA SER A 104 24.68 8.53 -11.41
C SER A 104 24.20 7.11 -11.72
N GLY A 105 24.35 6.18 -10.78
CA GLY A 105 23.81 4.83 -10.81
C GLY A 105 22.74 4.60 -9.76
N ALA A 106 22.70 3.39 -9.20
CA ALA A 106 21.71 2.99 -8.21
C ALA A 106 21.90 3.75 -6.88
N ALA A 107 20.82 4.05 -6.18
CA ALA A 107 20.89 4.46 -4.78
C ALA A 107 21.54 3.35 -3.94
N ILE A 108 21.06 2.11 -4.12
CA ILE A 108 21.54 0.92 -3.42
C ILE A 108 21.70 -0.21 -4.43
N TYR A 109 22.89 -0.81 -4.46
CA TYR A 109 23.21 -1.97 -5.30
C TYR A 109 23.73 -3.14 -4.46
N GLY A 110 23.09 -4.30 -4.61
CA GLY A 110 23.54 -5.58 -4.03
C GLY A 110 23.58 -6.70 -5.07
N GLY A 111 24.77 -7.13 -5.49
CA GLY A 111 24.96 -8.37 -6.25
C GLY A 111 25.38 -9.51 -5.31
N TYR A 112 24.92 -10.75 -5.49
CA TYR A 112 25.31 -11.91 -4.67
C TYR A 112 25.29 -11.68 -3.15
N VAL A 113 24.27 -10.98 -2.66
CA VAL A 113 24.11 -10.61 -1.25
C VAL A 113 23.01 -11.40 -0.57
N SER A 114 22.99 -11.43 0.76
CA SER A 114 21.86 -11.98 1.51
C SER A 114 21.62 -11.28 2.84
N ASN A 115 20.40 -11.34 3.34
CA ASN A 115 19.96 -10.75 4.61
C ASN A 115 20.24 -9.24 4.64
N TRP A 116 19.67 -8.49 3.70
CA TRP A 116 19.73 -7.02 3.73
C TRP A 116 18.40 -6.45 4.22
N THR A 117 18.47 -5.49 5.12
CA THR A 117 17.32 -4.69 5.56
C THR A 117 17.56 -3.24 5.19
N ILE A 118 16.63 -2.64 4.46
CA ILE A 118 16.58 -1.22 4.15
C ILE A 118 15.34 -0.67 4.85
N ASN A 119 15.52 0.18 5.84
CA ASN A 119 14.41 0.66 6.68
C ASN A 119 14.47 2.18 6.86
N ASN A 120 13.37 2.89 6.60
CA ASN A 120 13.32 4.35 6.75
C ASN A 120 14.44 5.06 5.96
N VAL A 121 14.57 4.72 4.68
CA VAL A 121 15.52 5.36 3.76
C VAL A 121 14.74 6.19 2.75
N GLU A 122 15.18 7.43 2.54
CA GLU A 122 14.66 8.32 1.50
C GLU A 122 15.57 8.24 0.26
N ILE A 123 15.00 7.96 -0.90
CA ILE A 123 15.71 7.87 -2.16
C ILE A 123 15.04 8.81 -3.17
N ASP A 124 15.84 9.65 -3.82
CA ASP A 124 15.31 10.72 -4.67
C ASP A 124 16.26 11.03 -5.84
N HIS A 125 15.77 11.25 -7.05
CA HIS A 125 16.59 11.68 -8.21
C HIS A 125 17.81 10.78 -8.49
N THR A 126 17.63 9.45 -8.48
CA THR A 126 18.71 8.47 -8.72
C THR A 126 18.66 7.84 -10.12
N GLY A 127 19.73 7.15 -10.53
CA GLY A 127 19.83 6.52 -11.84
C GLY A 127 20.13 7.48 -13.00
N LEU A 128 20.72 8.65 -12.71
CA LEU A 128 20.84 9.78 -13.66
C LEU A 128 21.65 9.47 -14.94
N SER A 129 22.61 8.54 -14.88
CA SER A 129 23.44 8.12 -16.01
C SER A 129 23.39 6.62 -16.30
N LYS A 130 23.00 5.81 -15.31
CA LYS A 130 22.78 4.36 -15.41
C LYS A 130 21.45 4.06 -14.72
N THR A 131 20.49 3.59 -15.49
CA THR A 131 19.12 3.34 -15.02
C THR A 131 19.06 2.33 -13.88
N GLY A 132 18.19 2.60 -12.91
CA GLY A 132 17.92 1.79 -11.73
C GLY A 132 18.13 2.59 -10.45
N SER A 133 17.30 2.33 -9.43
CA SER A 133 17.43 3.00 -8.12
C SER A 133 17.82 2.03 -7.01
N VAL A 134 16.95 1.11 -6.60
CA VAL A 134 17.32 0.02 -5.68
C VAL A 134 17.43 -1.26 -6.49
N THR A 135 18.62 -1.86 -6.53
CA THR A 135 18.90 -3.03 -7.37
C THR A 135 19.50 -4.18 -6.57
N PHE A 136 18.85 -5.34 -6.64
CA PHE A 136 19.35 -6.58 -6.08
C PHE A 136 19.43 -7.69 -7.13
N ARG A 137 20.61 -8.30 -7.29
CA ARG A 137 20.86 -9.36 -8.27
C ARG A 137 21.48 -10.59 -7.62
N THR A 138 20.77 -11.70 -7.65
CA THR A 138 21.15 -13.00 -7.08
C THR A 138 21.38 -12.92 -5.57
N GLY A 139 20.59 -13.67 -4.81
CA GLY A 139 20.73 -13.65 -3.36
C GLY A 139 19.60 -14.30 -2.60
N SER A 140 19.49 -13.97 -1.32
CA SER A 140 18.38 -14.40 -0.47
C SER A 140 18.06 -13.39 0.60
N ASN A 141 16.79 -13.32 1.01
CA ASN A 141 16.30 -12.50 2.11
C ASN A 141 16.68 -11.02 1.99
N ILE A 142 15.85 -10.26 1.28
CA ILE A 142 15.86 -8.79 1.38
C ILE A 142 14.55 -8.31 2.00
N THR A 143 14.66 -7.31 2.86
CA THR A 143 13.53 -6.56 3.41
C THR A 143 13.75 -5.10 3.08
N ILE A 144 12.78 -4.48 2.40
CA ILE A 144 12.73 -3.04 2.17
C ILE A 144 11.44 -2.58 2.82
N GLU A 145 11.55 -1.72 3.83
CA GLU A 145 10.39 -1.30 4.61
C GLU A 145 10.42 0.18 4.97
N ASN A 146 9.23 0.76 5.12
CA ASN A 146 9.02 2.14 5.57
C ASN A 146 9.87 3.17 4.80
N SER A 147 10.19 2.90 3.53
CA SER A 147 11.13 3.68 2.73
C SER A 147 10.41 4.41 1.60
N THR A 148 10.97 5.55 1.19
CA THR A 148 10.43 6.36 0.10
C THR A 148 11.40 6.37 -1.07
N ILE A 149 10.91 6.09 -2.27
CA ILE A 149 11.67 6.16 -3.53
C ILE A 149 10.89 7.06 -4.48
N ASN A 150 11.46 8.20 -4.86
CA ASN A 150 10.77 9.20 -5.67
C ASN A 150 11.63 9.68 -6.85
N ASP A 151 10.98 9.93 -7.98
CA ASP A 151 11.54 10.61 -9.16
C ASP A 151 12.89 10.01 -9.61
N VAL A 152 12.88 8.72 -9.93
CA VAL A 152 14.09 7.97 -10.28
C VAL A 152 14.10 7.61 -11.76
N ASN A 153 15.28 7.34 -12.32
CA ASN A 153 15.43 6.89 -13.70
C ASN A 153 15.71 5.39 -13.76
N GLY A 154 14.87 4.62 -14.46
CA GLY A 154 14.81 3.16 -14.39
C GLY A 154 13.82 2.69 -13.33
N ASP A 155 13.82 1.39 -13.04
CA ASP A 155 12.93 0.83 -12.03
C ASP A 155 13.22 1.42 -10.64
N GLY A 156 12.16 1.66 -9.87
CA GLY A 156 12.27 2.08 -8.46
C GLY A 156 12.96 1.00 -7.63
N ILE A 157 12.40 -0.21 -7.65
CA ILE A 157 13.02 -1.40 -7.09
C ILE A 157 13.12 -2.46 -8.19
N TRP A 158 14.31 -2.99 -8.42
CA TRP A 158 14.52 -4.13 -9.30
C TRP A 158 15.26 -5.28 -8.62
N VAL A 159 14.65 -6.45 -8.62
CA VAL A 159 15.14 -7.66 -7.97
C VAL A 159 15.17 -8.81 -8.98
N GLU A 160 16.26 -9.56 -9.03
CA GLU A 160 16.39 -10.74 -9.89
C GLU A 160 17.06 -11.89 -9.14
N LYS A 161 16.51 -13.11 -9.21
CA LYS A 161 17.09 -14.35 -8.64
C LYS A 161 17.26 -14.31 -7.12
N PHE A 162 16.21 -13.88 -6.41
CA PHE A 162 16.17 -13.91 -4.95
C PHE A 162 15.24 -14.99 -4.41
N ASN A 163 15.66 -15.61 -3.30
CA ASN A 163 14.78 -16.41 -2.48
C ASN A 163 14.53 -15.65 -1.16
N GLY A 164 13.34 -15.10 -0.98
CA GLY A 164 12.99 -14.21 0.12
C GLY A 164 13.07 -12.74 -0.30
N VAL A 165 11.94 -12.16 -0.68
CA VAL A 165 11.80 -10.72 -0.98
C VAL A 165 10.63 -10.18 -0.19
N THR A 166 10.84 -9.13 0.60
CA THR A 166 9.81 -8.52 1.44
C THR A 166 9.80 -7.01 1.24
N LEU A 167 8.71 -6.47 0.71
CA LEU A 167 8.48 -5.05 0.51
C LEU A 167 7.28 -4.62 1.39
N LEU A 168 7.53 -3.84 2.44
CA LEU A 168 6.50 -3.46 3.42
C LEU A 168 6.37 -1.95 3.57
N ASN A 169 5.17 -1.41 3.45
CA ASN A 169 4.88 0.00 3.80
C ASN A 169 5.81 1.01 3.12
N ASN A 170 6.23 0.73 1.88
CA ASN A 170 7.06 1.65 1.10
C ASN A 170 6.18 2.59 0.28
N THR A 171 6.71 3.77 -0.02
CA THR A 171 6.13 4.71 -0.98
C THR A 171 7.05 4.81 -2.18
N ILE A 172 6.59 4.43 -3.37
CA ILE A 172 7.38 4.46 -4.60
C ILE A 172 6.64 5.27 -5.64
N THR A 173 7.20 6.41 -6.04
CA THR A 173 6.57 7.34 -6.95
C THR A 173 7.47 7.69 -8.13
N ASN A 174 6.89 7.74 -9.32
CA ASN A 174 7.51 8.34 -10.51
C ASN A 174 8.83 7.67 -10.93
N ALA A 175 8.74 6.43 -11.44
CA ALA A 175 9.88 5.73 -12.04
C ALA A 175 9.94 6.03 -13.55
N HIS A 176 10.90 6.85 -13.97
CA HIS A 176 11.00 7.35 -15.33
C HIS A 176 11.85 6.45 -16.22
N GLY A 177 11.43 6.24 -17.47
CA GLY A 177 12.24 5.52 -18.45
C GLY A 177 11.40 4.63 -19.37
N THR A 178 11.97 4.24 -20.50
CA THR A 178 11.25 3.42 -21.50
C THR A 178 10.99 1.99 -21.05
N THR A 179 11.64 1.56 -19.97
CA THR A 179 11.51 0.22 -19.39
C THR A 179 11.25 0.26 -17.89
N ALA A 180 10.87 1.41 -17.33
CA ALA A 180 10.79 1.63 -15.89
C ALA A 180 9.43 1.23 -15.32
N ASP A 181 9.41 0.21 -14.45
CA ASP A 181 8.31 -0.09 -13.54
C ASP A 181 8.57 0.55 -12.16
N ALA A 182 7.54 0.75 -11.33
CA ALA A 182 7.78 1.15 -9.92
C ALA A 182 8.58 0.04 -9.20
N VAL A 183 8.16 -1.21 -9.40
CA VAL A 183 8.80 -2.40 -8.86
C VAL A 183 8.83 -3.49 -9.93
N GLN A 184 10.00 -4.08 -10.15
CA GLN A 184 10.14 -5.28 -10.97
C GLN A 184 10.90 -6.39 -10.24
N ILE A 185 10.30 -7.58 -10.13
CA ILE A 185 10.89 -8.77 -9.50
C ILE A 185 10.87 -9.95 -10.48
N ASN A 186 12.03 -10.46 -10.83
CA ASN A 186 12.17 -11.54 -11.81
C ASN A 186 12.83 -12.77 -11.19
N ASP A 187 12.39 -13.96 -11.61
CA ASP A 187 13.04 -15.25 -11.29
C ASP A 187 13.26 -15.45 -9.78
N SER A 188 12.33 -14.99 -8.96
CA SER A 188 12.47 -14.94 -7.50
C SER A 188 11.35 -15.71 -6.81
N SER A 189 11.56 -16.11 -5.56
CA SER A 189 10.61 -16.90 -4.79
C SER A 189 10.43 -16.40 -3.35
N ASN A 190 9.35 -16.80 -2.69
CA ASN A 190 9.01 -16.38 -1.33
C ASN A 190 8.94 -14.84 -1.23
N ILE A 191 7.96 -14.28 -1.96
CA ILE A 191 7.80 -12.85 -2.15
C ILE A 191 6.60 -12.36 -1.34
N LEU A 192 6.78 -11.29 -0.58
CA LEU A 192 5.72 -10.55 0.09
C LEU A 192 5.81 -9.08 -0.31
N ILE A 193 4.72 -8.55 -0.87
CA ILE A 193 4.56 -7.12 -1.20
C ILE A 193 3.29 -6.67 -0.49
N SER A 194 3.44 -5.98 0.65
CA SER A 194 2.31 -5.64 1.51
C SER A 194 2.32 -4.20 2.00
N GLY A 195 1.15 -3.55 1.99
CA GLY A 195 0.96 -2.21 2.56
C GLY A 195 1.67 -1.09 1.80
N ASN A 196 2.15 -1.30 0.57
CA ASN A 196 2.90 -0.31 -0.17
C ASN A 196 1.97 0.66 -0.93
N SER A 197 2.44 1.90 -1.12
CA SER A 197 1.86 2.88 -2.03
C SER A 197 2.76 3.02 -3.25
N LEU A 198 2.30 2.55 -4.40
CA LEU A 198 3.05 2.51 -5.65
C LEU A 198 2.33 3.36 -6.70
N ASP A 199 2.93 4.48 -7.09
CA ASP A 199 2.28 5.46 -7.97
C ASP A 199 3.16 5.83 -9.18
N GLN A 200 2.64 5.56 -10.38
CA GLN A 200 3.26 5.91 -11.66
C GLN A 200 2.45 6.97 -12.44
N THR A 201 1.52 7.68 -11.80
CA THR A 201 0.69 8.70 -12.48
C THR A 201 1.52 9.86 -13.06
N GLY A 202 2.56 10.30 -12.35
CA GLY A 202 3.49 11.33 -12.81
C GLY A 202 4.67 10.81 -13.63
N ALA A 203 4.78 9.49 -13.79
CA ALA A 203 5.93 8.87 -14.44
C ALA A 203 5.89 9.04 -15.96
N VAL A 204 7.07 9.21 -16.56
CA VAL A 204 7.26 9.18 -18.01
C VAL A 204 7.78 7.79 -18.39
N THR A 205 6.85 6.84 -18.48
CA THR A 205 7.11 5.44 -18.80
C THR A 205 5.94 4.82 -19.57
N PRO A 206 6.18 3.93 -20.55
CA PRO A 206 5.12 3.12 -21.17
C PRO A 206 4.82 1.84 -20.38
N LYS A 207 5.52 1.61 -19.27
CA LYS A 207 5.43 0.40 -18.43
C LYS A 207 4.44 0.61 -17.28
N GLY A 208 4.37 -0.34 -16.36
CA GLY A 208 3.35 -0.36 -15.32
C GLY A 208 3.90 -0.07 -13.94
N VAL A 209 3.14 -0.45 -12.94
CA VAL A 209 3.48 -0.18 -11.55
C VAL A 209 4.29 -1.34 -10.96
N LEU A 210 3.72 -2.55 -10.96
CA LEU A 210 4.33 -3.74 -10.37
C LEU A 210 4.47 -4.85 -11.41
N THR A 211 5.68 -5.34 -11.62
CA THR A 211 5.97 -6.48 -12.47
C THR A 211 6.59 -7.60 -11.66
N ILE A 212 6.00 -8.79 -11.66
CA ILE A 212 6.63 -10.02 -11.20
C ILE A 212 6.67 -11.05 -12.34
N VAL A 213 7.84 -11.60 -12.65
CA VAL A 213 8.02 -12.56 -13.75
C VAL A 213 8.68 -13.82 -13.25
N ARG A 214 8.07 -14.98 -13.55
CA ARG A 214 8.53 -16.30 -13.09
C ARG A 214 8.69 -16.35 -11.58
N ALA A 215 7.77 -15.68 -10.87
CA ALA A 215 7.69 -15.70 -9.44
C ALA A 215 7.17 -17.06 -8.94
N VAL A 216 7.67 -17.50 -7.79
CA VAL A 216 7.18 -18.72 -7.12
C VAL A 216 6.87 -18.38 -5.66
N ASP A 217 5.68 -18.70 -5.19
CA ASP A 217 5.23 -18.38 -3.83
C ASP A 217 5.27 -16.86 -3.57
N ALA A 218 4.31 -16.13 -4.13
CA ALA A 218 4.21 -14.68 -3.98
C ALA A 218 2.85 -14.26 -3.41
N VAL A 219 2.88 -13.31 -2.48
CA VAL A 219 1.70 -12.62 -1.93
C VAL A 219 1.82 -11.13 -2.19
N ILE A 220 0.82 -10.56 -2.86
CA ILE A 220 0.68 -9.13 -3.11
C ILE A 220 -0.63 -8.69 -2.44
N GLU A 221 -0.52 -8.02 -1.29
CA GLU A 221 -1.69 -7.72 -0.46
C GLU A 221 -1.75 -6.30 0.10
N GLY A 222 -2.95 -5.71 0.20
CA GLY A 222 -3.12 -4.44 0.91
C GLY A 222 -2.34 -3.26 0.33
N ASN A 223 -2.00 -3.28 -0.96
CA ASN A 223 -1.25 -2.20 -1.60
C ASN A 223 -2.20 -1.21 -2.29
N THR A 224 -1.79 0.07 -2.36
CA THR A 224 -2.39 1.08 -3.24
C THR A 224 -1.51 1.22 -4.48
N ILE A 225 -2.06 0.95 -5.65
CA ILE A 225 -1.34 0.83 -6.92
C ILE A 225 -2.01 1.73 -7.95
N SER A 226 -1.34 2.81 -8.36
CA SER A 226 -1.92 3.81 -9.26
C SER A 226 -1.08 4.13 -10.49
N GLY A 227 -1.76 4.39 -11.62
CA GLY A 227 -1.13 4.90 -12.83
C GLY A 227 -0.47 3.83 -13.71
N GLY A 228 0.43 4.29 -14.59
CA GLY A 228 1.17 3.43 -15.51
C GLY A 228 0.31 2.83 -16.65
N GLY A 229 0.96 2.07 -17.52
CA GLY A 229 0.33 1.30 -18.59
C GLY A 229 -0.41 0.06 -18.10
N PHE A 230 -0.07 -0.45 -16.91
CA PHE A 230 -0.75 -1.54 -16.20
C PHE A 230 -0.50 -1.42 -14.68
N GLY A 231 -1.41 -1.96 -13.87
CA GLY A 231 -1.21 -2.06 -12.42
C GLY A 231 -0.18 -3.14 -12.06
N ILE A 232 -0.58 -4.40 -12.11
CA ILE A 232 0.20 -5.60 -11.79
C ILE A 232 0.36 -6.48 -13.04
N SER A 233 1.59 -6.80 -13.41
CA SER A 233 1.93 -7.82 -14.41
C SER A 233 2.59 -9.00 -13.72
N ALA A 234 1.87 -10.11 -13.57
CA ALA A 234 2.31 -11.30 -12.84
C ALA A 234 2.49 -12.48 -13.80
N GLN A 235 3.54 -12.42 -14.63
CA GLN A 235 3.74 -13.34 -15.75
C GLN A 235 4.47 -14.61 -15.33
N ALA A 236 4.05 -15.75 -15.90
CA ALA A 236 4.73 -17.04 -15.76
C ALA A 236 4.98 -17.52 -14.32
N GLY A 237 4.13 -17.14 -13.37
CA GLY A 237 4.29 -17.48 -11.95
C GLY A 237 3.69 -18.83 -11.56
N THR A 238 4.00 -19.27 -10.35
CA THR A 238 3.38 -20.44 -9.70
C THR A 238 3.09 -20.12 -8.24
N ASN A 239 1.87 -20.43 -7.79
CA ASN A 239 1.40 -20.15 -6.43
C ASN A 239 1.48 -18.65 -6.09
N ILE A 240 0.60 -17.88 -6.72
CA ILE A 240 0.56 -16.41 -6.64
C ILE A 240 -0.77 -15.96 -6.04
N ALA A 241 -0.73 -15.24 -4.93
CA ALA A 241 -1.89 -14.61 -4.33
C ALA A 241 -1.82 -13.08 -4.54
N ILE A 242 -2.89 -12.50 -5.10
CA ILE A 242 -3.04 -11.07 -5.32
C ILE A 242 -4.38 -10.67 -4.71
N HIS A 243 -4.36 -10.11 -3.50
CA HIS A 243 -5.61 -9.83 -2.82
C HIS A 243 -5.65 -8.53 -2.04
N ASP A 244 -6.85 -8.00 -1.81
CA ASP A 244 -7.07 -6.80 -0.99
C ASP A 244 -6.26 -5.57 -1.43
N ASN A 245 -5.94 -5.45 -2.72
CA ASN A 245 -5.26 -4.28 -3.27
C ASN A 245 -6.27 -3.27 -3.84
N ASP A 246 -5.93 -2.00 -3.76
CA ASP A 246 -6.58 -0.91 -4.50
C ASP A 246 -5.74 -0.63 -5.76
N ILE A 247 -6.31 -0.85 -6.95
CA ILE A 247 -5.62 -0.75 -8.24
C ILE A 247 -6.40 0.18 -9.16
N SER A 248 -5.81 1.34 -9.50
CA SER A 248 -6.51 2.39 -10.23
C SER A 248 -5.65 3.22 -11.19
N GLY A 249 -6.30 4.03 -12.03
CA GLY A 249 -5.64 5.04 -12.86
C GLY A 249 -4.69 4.51 -13.95
N TYR A 250 -4.69 3.19 -14.19
CA TYR A 250 -3.86 2.56 -15.21
C TYR A 250 -4.49 2.75 -16.59
N GLY A 251 -3.69 3.07 -17.61
CA GLY A 251 -4.27 3.39 -18.91
C GLY A 251 -3.29 3.88 -19.96
N GLY A 252 -3.77 4.73 -20.85
CA GLY A 252 -3.01 5.25 -21.99
C GLY A 252 -2.93 4.29 -23.19
N TYR A 253 -3.33 3.03 -23.02
CA TYR A 253 -3.35 2.03 -24.08
C TYR A 253 -4.62 1.18 -24.07
N SER A 254 -5.05 0.73 -25.26
CA SER A 254 -6.18 -0.19 -25.38
C SER A 254 -5.92 -1.58 -24.78
N TRP A 255 -4.66 -1.89 -24.49
CA TRP A 255 -4.23 -3.14 -23.87
C TRP A 255 -4.02 -3.04 -22.36
N SER A 256 -4.13 -1.85 -21.76
CA SER A 256 -3.87 -1.62 -20.33
C SER A 256 -4.76 -2.48 -19.43
N TYR A 257 -4.24 -2.95 -18.30
CA TYR A 257 -4.95 -3.85 -17.39
C TYR A 257 -4.58 -3.59 -15.93
N ALA A 258 -5.49 -3.91 -15.00
CA ALA A 258 -5.19 -3.91 -13.58
C ALA A 258 -4.27 -5.07 -13.24
N ILE A 259 -4.63 -6.30 -13.64
CA ILE A 259 -3.86 -7.51 -13.35
C ILE A 259 -3.71 -8.31 -14.64
N GLY A 260 -2.48 -8.55 -15.09
CA GLY A 260 -2.18 -9.29 -16.31
C GLY A 260 -1.31 -10.51 -16.05
N LEU A 261 -1.68 -11.65 -16.65
CA LEU A 261 -0.96 -12.91 -16.54
C LEU A 261 -1.13 -13.78 -17.79
N GLY A 262 -0.31 -14.83 -17.89
CA GLY A 262 -0.39 -15.81 -18.96
C GLY A 262 0.59 -15.62 -20.14
N ASP A 263 1.57 -14.73 -20.03
CA ASP A 263 2.66 -14.58 -21.00
C ASP A 263 4.01 -15.01 -20.39
N GLN A 264 5.07 -14.99 -21.20
CA GLN A 264 6.47 -15.24 -20.81
C GLN A 264 6.78 -16.60 -20.18
N GLY A 265 5.82 -17.53 -20.16
CA GLY A 265 5.97 -18.87 -19.62
C GLY A 265 4.67 -19.46 -19.08
N ASP A 266 4.76 -20.64 -18.50
CA ASP A 266 3.63 -21.30 -17.86
C ASP A 266 3.20 -20.56 -16.59
N THR A 267 1.89 -20.49 -16.37
CA THR A 267 1.24 -19.79 -15.25
C THR A 267 0.36 -20.80 -14.51
N ARG A 268 0.55 -20.97 -13.20
CA ARG A 268 -0.20 -21.93 -12.38
C ARG A 268 -0.60 -21.37 -11.02
N ASP A 269 -1.79 -21.75 -10.56
CA ASP A 269 -2.24 -21.56 -9.17
C ASP A 269 -2.22 -20.09 -8.75
N TYR A 270 -3.16 -19.31 -9.29
CA TYR A 270 -3.35 -17.90 -8.98
C TYR A 270 -4.64 -17.72 -8.19
N ASP A 271 -4.56 -17.06 -7.03
CA ASP A 271 -5.71 -16.59 -6.24
C ASP A 271 -5.76 -15.06 -6.37
N ILE A 272 -6.78 -14.55 -7.06
CA ILE A 272 -6.98 -13.11 -7.28
C ILE A 272 -8.30 -12.71 -6.62
N SER A 273 -8.23 -12.13 -5.43
CA SER A 273 -9.43 -11.91 -4.61
C SER A 273 -9.46 -10.64 -3.79
N GLY A 274 -10.64 -10.13 -3.43
CA GLY A 274 -10.76 -8.95 -2.55
C GLY A 274 -10.20 -7.63 -3.10
N ASN A 275 -9.70 -7.59 -4.34
CA ASN A 275 -9.13 -6.37 -4.90
C ASN A 275 -10.24 -5.38 -5.29
N TYR A 276 -9.98 -4.09 -5.10
CA TYR A 276 -10.75 -3.01 -5.71
C TYR A 276 -10.03 -2.54 -6.97
N ILE A 277 -10.66 -2.74 -8.12
CA ILE A 277 -10.10 -2.46 -9.44
C ILE A 277 -10.97 -1.40 -10.11
N HIS A 278 -10.43 -0.21 -10.34
CA HIS A 278 -11.20 0.91 -10.87
C HIS A 278 -10.42 1.89 -11.75
N ASP A 279 -11.13 2.84 -12.37
CA ASP A 279 -10.56 3.93 -13.19
C ASP A 279 -9.57 3.44 -14.25
N GLY A 280 -9.99 2.48 -15.07
CA GLY A 280 -9.08 1.68 -15.87
C GLY A 280 -9.59 1.20 -17.23
N VAL A 281 -8.76 0.38 -17.89
CA VAL A 281 -9.11 -0.23 -19.17
C VAL A 281 -9.68 -1.64 -18.97
N TRP A 282 -8.84 -2.66 -18.85
CA TRP A 282 -9.26 -4.03 -18.51
C TRP A 282 -9.07 -4.30 -17.02
N GLY A 283 -9.89 -5.17 -16.42
CA GLY A 283 -9.66 -5.65 -15.06
C GLY A 283 -8.54 -6.72 -15.03
N VAL A 284 -8.92 -7.98 -14.86
CA VAL A 284 -8.01 -9.13 -14.92
C VAL A 284 -7.89 -9.66 -16.35
N VAL A 285 -6.66 -9.86 -16.85
CA VAL A 285 -6.38 -10.31 -18.21
C VAL A 285 -5.50 -11.55 -18.23
N VAL A 286 -6.09 -12.69 -18.62
CA VAL A 286 -5.39 -13.93 -18.95
C VAL A 286 -5.14 -13.97 -20.46
N SER A 287 -3.96 -13.53 -20.88
CA SER A 287 -3.64 -13.33 -22.30
C SER A 287 -2.14 -13.53 -22.58
N SER A 288 -1.75 -13.43 -23.86
CA SER A 288 -0.34 -13.41 -24.26
C SER A 288 -0.14 -12.72 -25.60
N ALA A 289 1.03 -12.09 -25.78
CA ALA A 289 1.45 -11.60 -27.08
C ALA A 289 1.80 -12.78 -28.01
N GLY A 290 1.45 -12.65 -29.29
CA GLY A 290 1.78 -13.65 -30.31
C GLY A 290 0.99 -14.97 -30.17
N THR A 291 1.58 -16.06 -30.68
CA THR A 291 0.92 -17.38 -30.82
C THR A 291 1.59 -18.47 -29.98
N THR A 292 2.48 -18.10 -29.06
CA THR A 292 3.17 -19.07 -28.20
C THR A 292 2.16 -19.76 -27.29
N THR A 293 2.30 -21.08 -27.17
CA THR A 293 1.44 -21.88 -26.30
C THR A 293 2.12 -22.05 -24.94
N TYR A 294 1.46 -21.57 -23.90
CA TYR A 294 1.84 -21.74 -22.50
C TYR A 294 0.70 -22.43 -21.74
N VAL A 295 1.03 -23.12 -20.66
CA VAL A 295 0.04 -23.62 -19.70
C VAL A 295 -0.46 -22.47 -18.84
N ARG A 296 -1.78 -22.40 -18.62
CA ARG A 296 -2.46 -21.40 -17.77
C ARG A 296 -3.53 -22.15 -16.98
N GLU A 297 -3.22 -22.53 -15.75
CA GLU A 297 -4.09 -23.44 -14.99
C GLU A 297 -4.29 -22.96 -13.56
N GLY A 298 -5.47 -23.25 -12.99
CA GLY A 298 -5.75 -22.91 -11.60
C GLY A 298 -5.81 -21.40 -11.34
N ILE A 299 -6.41 -20.63 -12.24
CA ILE A 299 -6.56 -19.17 -12.09
C ILE A 299 -7.93 -18.88 -11.50
N ASP A 300 -8.00 -18.55 -10.22
CA ASP A 300 -9.24 -18.24 -9.52
C ASP A 300 -9.37 -16.74 -9.29
N VAL A 301 -10.51 -16.17 -9.69
CA VAL A 301 -10.78 -14.72 -9.63
C VAL A 301 -12.11 -14.50 -8.93
N TYR A 302 -12.08 -14.12 -7.65
CA TYR A 302 -13.29 -14.05 -6.84
C TYR A 302 -13.33 -12.95 -5.80
N GLY A 303 -14.52 -12.49 -5.40
CA GLY A 303 -14.66 -11.49 -4.35
C GLY A 303 -14.03 -10.13 -4.66
N ASN A 304 -13.68 -9.84 -5.91
CA ASN A 304 -13.14 -8.54 -6.32
C ASN A 304 -14.29 -7.56 -6.61
N LEU A 305 -14.01 -6.27 -6.49
CA LEU A 305 -14.88 -5.18 -6.92
C LEU A 305 -14.30 -4.53 -8.18
N PHE A 306 -15.07 -4.53 -9.27
CA PHE A 306 -14.72 -3.89 -10.54
C PHE A 306 -15.64 -2.69 -10.80
N ASP A 307 -15.04 -1.53 -11.03
CA ASP A 307 -15.74 -0.24 -11.18
C ASP A 307 -15.05 0.63 -12.25
N ASP A 308 -15.77 1.55 -12.89
CA ASP A 308 -15.26 2.48 -13.95
C ASP A 308 -14.19 1.88 -14.90
N LEU A 309 -14.52 0.76 -15.55
CA LEU A 309 -13.66 0.10 -16.54
C LEU A 309 -14.19 0.32 -17.96
N THR A 310 -13.32 0.81 -18.84
CA THR A 310 -13.68 1.00 -20.26
C THR A 310 -13.75 -0.31 -21.07
N GLN A 311 -13.31 -1.42 -20.49
CA GLN A 311 -13.40 -2.78 -21.05
C GLN A 311 -13.91 -3.77 -19.98
N ALA A 312 -13.80 -5.07 -20.24
CA ALA A 312 -14.38 -6.06 -19.34
C ALA A 312 -13.57 -6.24 -18.04
N ALA A 313 -14.28 -6.56 -16.95
CA ALA A 313 -13.70 -6.95 -15.67
C ALA A 313 -12.78 -8.18 -15.80
N LEU A 314 -13.17 -9.15 -16.62
CA LEU A 314 -12.32 -10.29 -16.96
C LEU A 314 -12.11 -10.41 -18.48
N LYS A 315 -10.87 -10.68 -18.89
CA LYS A 315 -10.54 -11.13 -20.25
C LYS A 315 -9.78 -12.46 -20.20
N VAL A 316 -10.26 -13.45 -20.96
CA VAL A 316 -9.57 -14.73 -21.17
C VAL A 316 -9.59 -15.08 -22.66
N ASP A 317 -8.47 -14.88 -23.34
CA ASP A 317 -8.38 -15.07 -24.80
C ASP A 317 -7.34 -16.12 -25.25
N ARG A 318 -6.79 -16.85 -24.28
CA ARG A 318 -5.88 -17.99 -24.48
C ARG A 318 -6.41 -19.20 -23.73
N PRO A 319 -6.13 -20.44 -24.19
CA PRO A 319 -6.46 -21.65 -23.43
C PRO A 319 -5.98 -21.51 -21.98
N ALA A 320 -6.93 -21.59 -21.06
CA ALA A 320 -6.71 -21.44 -19.63
C ALA A 320 -7.77 -22.24 -18.85
N SER A 321 -7.43 -22.65 -17.63
CA SER A 321 -8.38 -23.18 -16.65
C SER A 321 -8.39 -22.36 -15.37
N GLY A 322 -9.56 -22.28 -14.74
CA GLY A 322 -9.79 -21.36 -13.63
C GLY A 322 -11.27 -21.12 -13.37
N SER A 323 -11.59 -20.04 -12.67
CA SER A 323 -12.97 -19.60 -12.39
C SER A 323 -13.07 -18.10 -12.19
N PHE A 324 -14.26 -17.54 -12.45
CA PHE A 324 -14.59 -16.14 -12.18
C PHE A 324 -15.92 -16.06 -11.46
N HIS A 325 -15.89 -15.88 -10.14
CA HIS A 325 -17.08 -16.01 -9.32
C HIS A 325 -17.14 -15.10 -8.10
N ASP A 326 -18.34 -14.87 -7.56
CA ASP A 326 -18.55 -14.06 -6.35
C ASP A 326 -17.96 -12.64 -6.42
N ASN A 327 -17.76 -12.07 -7.62
CA ASN A 327 -17.26 -10.71 -7.80
C ASN A 327 -18.41 -9.69 -7.81
N PHE A 328 -18.12 -8.46 -7.41
CA PHE A 328 -19.00 -7.31 -7.56
C PHE A 328 -18.58 -6.51 -8.78
N ILE A 329 -19.52 -6.25 -9.69
CA ILE A 329 -19.23 -5.61 -10.97
C ILE A 329 -20.20 -4.44 -11.13
N ALA A 330 -19.67 -3.22 -11.25
CA ALA A 330 -20.49 -2.04 -11.50
C ALA A 330 -21.31 -2.21 -12.79
N SER A 331 -22.52 -1.65 -12.80
CA SER A 331 -23.52 -1.88 -13.86
C SER A 331 -23.11 -1.40 -15.25
N ASP A 332 -22.15 -0.50 -15.32
CA ASP A 332 -21.53 0.05 -16.52
C ASP A 332 -20.31 -0.76 -17.01
N VAL A 333 -19.76 -1.63 -16.16
CA VAL A 333 -18.64 -2.52 -16.49
C VAL A 333 -19.13 -3.80 -17.18
N THR A 334 -18.50 -4.15 -18.31
CA THR A 334 -18.76 -5.43 -18.97
C THR A 334 -18.22 -6.57 -18.11
N PRO A 335 -19.00 -7.61 -17.75
CA PRO A 335 -18.51 -8.63 -16.81
C PRO A 335 -17.31 -9.43 -17.32
N TYR A 336 -17.36 -9.90 -18.57
CA TYR A 336 -16.25 -10.68 -19.11
C TYR A 336 -16.18 -10.65 -20.64
N SER A 337 -14.98 -10.95 -21.15
CA SER A 337 -14.67 -11.24 -22.55
C SER A 337 -13.86 -12.54 -22.62
N ILE A 338 -14.56 -13.67 -22.73
CA ILE A 338 -13.97 -15.01 -22.77
C ILE A 338 -14.11 -15.57 -24.20
N SER A 339 -13.02 -16.09 -24.74
CA SER A 339 -13.00 -16.71 -26.07
C SER A 339 -14.03 -17.84 -26.19
N PRO A 340 -14.79 -17.94 -27.31
CA PRO A 340 -15.81 -18.99 -27.50
C PRO A 340 -15.29 -20.41 -27.35
N THR A 341 -14.03 -20.67 -27.70
CA THR A 341 -13.38 -21.97 -27.54
C THR A 341 -13.22 -22.37 -26.08
N ILE A 342 -12.99 -21.41 -25.18
CA ILE A 342 -12.84 -21.63 -23.73
C ILE A 342 -14.22 -21.87 -23.11
N ILE A 343 -15.22 -21.07 -23.51
CA ILE A 343 -16.62 -21.27 -23.12
C ILE A 343 -17.08 -22.68 -23.52
N ALA A 344 -16.83 -23.07 -24.78
CA ALA A 344 -17.21 -24.39 -25.27
C ALA A 344 -16.48 -25.54 -24.56
N ALA A 345 -15.26 -25.31 -24.10
CA ALA A 345 -14.48 -26.28 -23.32
C ALA A 345 -14.91 -26.33 -21.85
N GLY A 346 -15.59 -25.29 -21.33
CA GLY A 346 -16.01 -25.20 -19.93
C GLY A 346 -14.84 -25.12 -18.95
N THR A 347 -13.65 -24.68 -19.39
CA THR A 347 -12.46 -24.68 -18.54
C THR A 347 -12.34 -23.45 -17.65
N PHE A 348 -13.14 -22.40 -17.92
CA PHE A 348 -13.17 -21.15 -17.15
C PHE A 348 -14.62 -20.73 -16.86
N PRO A 349 -15.35 -21.45 -15.99
CA PRO A 349 -16.71 -21.11 -15.61
C PRO A 349 -16.83 -19.71 -14.99
N VAL A 350 -18.00 -19.10 -15.20
CA VAL A 350 -18.43 -17.84 -14.60
C VAL A 350 -19.69 -18.11 -13.79
N SER A 351 -19.70 -17.78 -12.50
CA SER A 351 -20.84 -18.01 -11.60
C SER A 351 -20.95 -16.94 -10.52
N ASP A 352 -22.13 -16.76 -9.93
CA ASP A 352 -22.33 -16.01 -8.68
C ASP A 352 -21.80 -14.56 -8.61
N ASN A 353 -21.45 -13.94 -9.74
CA ASN A 353 -21.07 -12.53 -9.81
C ASN A 353 -22.31 -11.63 -9.65
N THR A 354 -22.16 -10.58 -8.86
CA THR A 354 -23.22 -9.62 -8.54
C THR A 354 -23.00 -8.31 -9.27
N THR A 355 -23.99 -7.87 -10.05
CA THR A 355 -23.99 -6.52 -10.61
C THR A 355 -24.47 -5.52 -9.55
N ILE A 356 -23.75 -4.43 -9.37
CA ILE A 356 -24.09 -3.34 -8.43
C ILE A 356 -24.29 -2.02 -9.18
N GLU A 357 -25.18 -1.15 -8.66
CA GLU A 357 -25.36 0.20 -9.21
C GLU A 357 -24.20 1.12 -8.77
N GLU A 358 -23.78 2.09 -9.60
CA GLU A 358 -22.64 3.01 -9.36
C GLU A 358 -22.64 3.62 -7.94
N GLY A 359 -23.81 4.01 -7.43
CA GLY A 359 -23.93 4.62 -6.09
C GLY A 359 -23.66 3.69 -4.90
N GLN A 360 -23.58 2.37 -5.13
CA GLN A 360 -23.26 1.38 -4.09
C GLN A 360 -21.80 0.91 -4.14
N ALA A 361 -21.09 1.10 -5.27
CA ALA A 361 -19.67 0.74 -5.42
C ALA A 361 -18.76 1.59 -4.51
N THR A 362 -19.04 2.89 -4.45
CA THR A 362 -18.35 3.87 -3.57
C THR A 362 -18.57 3.64 -2.07
N LEU A 363 -19.68 3.00 -1.68
CA LEU A 363 -19.96 2.62 -0.28
C LEU A 363 -19.39 1.24 0.09
N ALA A 364 -19.28 0.33 -0.88
CA ALA A 364 -18.63 -0.96 -0.71
C ALA A 364 -17.09 -0.80 -0.54
N SER A 365 -16.48 0.13 -1.27
CA SER A 365 -15.04 0.46 -1.15
C SER A 365 -14.70 1.18 0.15
N ALA A 366 -15.53 2.12 0.61
CA ALA A 366 -15.31 2.82 1.89
C ALA A 366 -15.35 1.86 3.10
N ASN A 367 -16.14 0.79 3.06
CA ASN A 367 -16.25 -0.16 4.17
C ASN A 367 -15.10 -1.20 4.22
N SER A 368 -14.36 -1.43 3.14
CA SER A 368 -13.13 -2.25 3.19
C SER A 368 -11.94 -1.45 3.72
N LEU A 369 -11.90 -0.14 3.45
CA LEU A 369 -10.85 0.79 3.91
C LEU A 369 -10.98 1.20 5.39
N VAL A 370 -12.20 1.21 5.96
CA VAL A 370 -12.41 1.60 7.37
C VAL A 370 -11.98 0.52 8.37
N ALA A 371 -11.69 -0.70 7.92
CA ALA A 371 -11.17 -1.76 8.79
C ALA A 371 -9.69 -1.57 9.19
N THR A 372 -8.95 -0.66 8.52
CA THR A 372 -7.50 -0.49 8.71
C THR A 372 -7.09 0.85 9.32
N ASP A 373 -8.02 1.79 9.57
CA ASP A 373 -7.63 3.10 10.07
C ASP A 373 -8.48 3.57 11.27
N ALA A 374 -8.04 3.18 12.46
CA ALA A 374 -8.48 3.77 13.72
C ALA A 374 -7.29 4.30 14.52
N SER A 375 -6.52 5.25 13.97
CA SER A 375 -5.98 6.36 14.77
C SER A 375 -5.25 7.42 13.92
N VAL A 376 -5.98 8.38 13.37
CA VAL A 376 -5.40 9.69 13.04
C VAL A 376 -6.25 10.79 13.67
N SER A 377 -5.76 11.38 14.75
CA SER A 377 -6.38 12.54 15.38
C SER A 377 -5.98 13.80 14.63
N LEU A 378 -6.92 14.45 13.95
CA LEU A 378 -6.73 15.79 13.43
C LEU A 378 -6.95 16.80 14.56
N MET A 379 -5.86 17.30 15.15
CA MET A 379 -5.89 18.55 15.90
C MET A 379 -5.95 19.70 14.90
N SER A 380 -7.02 20.50 14.97
CA SER A 380 -7.14 21.77 14.27
C SER A 380 -6.28 22.82 14.98
N ASP A 381 -5.20 23.27 14.34
CA ASP A 381 -4.52 24.49 14.73
C ASP A 381 -5.05 25.66 13.91
N ALA A 382 -5.60 26.63 14.63
CA ALA A 382 -6.15 27.85 14.08
C ALA A 382 -5.09 28.95 14.15
N SER A 383 -4.49 29.31 13.02
CA SER A 383 -3.83 30.60 12.90
C SER A 383 -3.83 31.14 11.47
N HIS A 384 -4.62 32.20 11.29
CA HIS A 384 -4.35 33.38 10.48
C HIS A 384 -3.40 33.26 9.27
N SER A 385 -3.97 33.40 8.07
CA SER A 385 -3.57 34.48 7.15
C SER A 385 -4.58 34.64 6.03
N SER A 386 -5.18 35.83 6.01
CA SER A 386 -5.98 36.40 4.93
C SER A 386 -5.20 36.43 3.61
N HIS A 387 -5.78 35.96 2.51
CA HIS A 387 -5.59 36.57 1.19
C HIS A 387 -6.83 36.33 0.30
N ASP A 388 -7.50 37.45 0.01
CA ASP A 388 -8.53 37.64 -1.03
C ASP A 388 -8.04 37.22 -2.41
N GLY A 389 -8.97 36.74 -3.26
CA GLY A 389 -8.67 36.69 -4.70
C GLY A 389 -9.59 35.91 -5.65
N LEU A 390 -10.88 35.69 -5.39
CA LEU A 390 -11.81 35.15 -6.41
C LEU A 390 -12.64 36.28 -7.05
N LYS A 391 -12.24 36.67 -8.27
CA LYS A 391 -13.00 37.54 -9.18
C LYS A 391 -13.97 36.70 -10.00
N LEU A 392 -15.27 36.96 -9.87
CA LEU A 392 -16.24 36.73 -10.95
C LEU A 392 -17.36 37.78 -10.92
N GLY A 393 -17.58 38.42 -12.07
CA GLY A 393 -18.90 38.83 -12.56
C GLY A 393 -19.52 40.12 -12.02
N SER A 394 -19.15 41.26 -12.62
CA SER A 394 -19.95 42.48 -12.56
C SER A 394 -21.06 42.46 -13.63
N ASP A 395 -22.33 42.63 -13.24
CA ASP A 395 -23.28 43.37 -14.06
C ASP A 395 -24.39 44.07 -13.25
N LYS A 396 -24.42 45.39 -13.43
CA LYS A 396 -25.50 46.40 -13.36
C LYS A 396 -26.50 46.48 -12.18
N ALA A 397 -26.23 47.52 -11.37
CA ALA A 397 -27.00 48.77 -11.22
C ALA A 397 -28.42 48.78 -10.60
N ALA A 398 -28.46 49.40 -9.39
CA ALA A 398 -29.20 50.63 -9.04
C ALA A 398 -30.25 50.56 -7.90
N SER A 399 -29.94 51.41 -6.90
CA SER A 399 -30.79 52.23 -6.01
C SER A 399 -31.59 51.61 -4.85
N ASP A 400 -31.11 51.98 -3.66
CA ASP A 400 -31.81 52.65 -2.56
C ASP A 400 -32.87 51.95 -1.69
N LYS A 401 -32.55 52.03 -0.38
CA LYS A 401 -33.37 52.28 0.82
C LYS A 401 -33.84 51.12 1.72
N LEU A 402 -33.30 51.22 2.94
CA LEU A 402 -33.91 51.15 4.28
C LEU A 402 -34.66 49.89 4.73
N ASP A 403 -34.10 49.33 5.81
CA ASP A 403 -34.72 48.96 7.09
C ASP A 403 -35.82 47.90 7.22
N ALA A 404 -35.61 47.12 8.28
CA ALA A 404 -36.57 46.48 9.19
C ALA A 404 -37.00 45.03 8.92
N HIS A 405 -36.48 44.16 9.82
CA HIS A 405 -37.19 43.15 10.60
C HIS A 405 -38.53 42.61 10.09
N HIS A 406 -38.58 41.30 9.80
CA HIS A 406 -39.67 40.35 10.07
C HIS A 406 -39.06 38.94 9.82
N SER A 407 -38.81 38.06 10.81
CA SER A 407 -39.78 37.20 11.53
C SER A 407 -40.90 36.67 10.63
N ASN A 408 -40.74 35.46 10.05
CA ASN A 408 -41.72 34.38 10.29
C ASN A 408 -41.23 32.99 9.87
N SER A 409 -41.81 32.02 10.56
CA SER A 409 -41.62 30.58 10.57
C SER A 409 -42.44 29.83 9.49
N ILE A 410 -42.35 28.49 9.51
CA ILE A 410 -43.13 27.43 8.81
C ILE A 410 -42.50 26.99 7.45
N GLY A 411 -42.28 25.71 7.14
CA GLY A 411 -42.74 24.46 7.76
C GLY A 411 -42.06 23.21 7.16
N GLU A 412 -42.44 22.08 7.75
CA GLU A 412 -41.94 20.71 7.62
C GLU A 412 -42.20 20.02 6.27
N ASP A 413 -41.39 18.97 6.02
CA ASP A 413 -41.69 17.65 5.39
C ASP A 413 -40.37 17.18 4.73
N SER A 414 -39.71 16.09 5.12
CA SER A 414 -40.23 14.72 5.22
C SER A 414 -39.14 13.79 5.79
N VAL A 415 -39.57 12.84 6.61
CA VAL A 415 -38.79 11.72 7.15
C VAL A 415 -38.89 10.55 6.17
N SER A 416 -37.79 9.85 5.89
CA SER A 416 -37.86 8.42 5.54
C SER A 416 -36.75 7.65 6.26
N GLU A 417 -37.21 6.68 7.03
CA GLU A 417 -36.45 5.79 7.90
C GLU A 417 -35.45 4.92 7.11
N GLY A 418 -34.17 4.97 7.50
CA GLY A 418 -33.15 4.03 7.06
C GLY A 418 -33.06 2.85 8.03
N THR A 419 -33.33 1.64 7.55
CA THR A 419 -33.09 0.40 8.31
C THR A 419 -31.61 0.04 8.20
N LEU A 420 -30.88 0.06 9.33
CA LEU A 420 -29.49 -0.36 9.40
C LEU A 420 -29.42 -1.90 9.54
N LEU A 421 -28.95 -2.59 8.51
CA LEU A 421 -28.65 -4.02 8.55
C LEU A 421 -27.17 -4.22 8.87
N LEU A 422 -26.86 -4.57 10.12
CA LEU A 422 -25.51 -4.97 10.53
C LEU A 422 -25.38 -6.49 10.36
N ARG A 423 -24.48 -6.93 9.47
CA ARG A 423 -24.14 -8.36 9.31
C ARG A 423 -23.12 -8.77 10.38
N HIS A 424 -23.39 -9.93 10.98
CA HIS A 424 -22.55 -10.62 11.97
C HIS A 424 -21.53 -11.52 11.26
N PHE A 425 -20.25 -11.42 11.63
CA PHE A 425 -19.26 -12.46 11.38
C PHE A 425 -18.72 -13.01 12.71
N GLY A 426 -18.62 -14.34 12.77
CA GLY A 426 -18.42 -15.11 13.98
C GLY A 426 -16.96 -15.20 14.45
N ASN A 427 -16.86 -15.44 15.77
CA ASN A 427 -15.74 -16.02 16.53
C ASN A 427 -14.32 -15.55 16.22
N ALA A 428 -13.90 -14.47 16.88
CA ALA A 428 -12.54 -14.31 17.37
C ALA A 428 -12.57 -13.79 18.82
N ALA A 429 -11.70 -14.36 19.66
CA ALA A 429 -11.66 -14.16 21.10
C ALA A 429 -11.27 -12.73 21.48
N PHE A 430 -11.98 -12.14 22.46
CA PHE A 430 -11.64 -10.83 22.99
C PHE A 430 -10.39 -10.89 23.87
N GLU A 431 -9.35 -10.13 23.49
CA GLU A 431 -8.28 -9.73 24.39
C GLU A 431 -8.78 -8.69 25.40
N LYS A 432 -8.25 -8.83 26.62
CA LYS A 432 -8.69 -8.18 27.84
C LYS A 432 -8.04 -6.82 28.00
N HIS A 433 -8.42 -5.78 27.25
CA HIS A 433 -8.25 -4.36 27.64
C HIS A 433 -9.16 -3.47 26.77
N GLY A 434 -10.16 -2.82 27.39
CA GLY A 434 -11.13 -1.98 26.68
C GLY A 434 -10.56 -0.65 26.20
N LEU A 435 -11.00 -0.24 25.00
CA LEU A 435 -10.77 1.08 24.43
C LEU A 435 -11.35 2.18 25.34
N THR A 436 -10.56 3.20 25.65
CA THR A 436 -11.05 4.43 26.30
C THR A 436 -10.96 5.56 25.28
N LEU A 437 -12.09 6.20 24.96
CA LEU A 437 -12.15 7.40 24.10
C LEU A 437 -12.82 8.54 24.87
N GLY A 438 -12.14 9.70 24.92
CA GLY A 438 -12.77 11.02 25.10
C GLY A 438 -12.66 11.68 26.48
N ASN A 439 -11.96 12.83 26.52
CA ASN A 439 -11.96 13.82 27.60
C ASN A 439 -13.24 14.67 27.57
N GLY A 440 -13.87 14.86 28.73
CA GLY A 440 -14.96 15.81 28.96
C GLY A 440 -16.06 15.19 29.81
N ASP A 441 -16.20 15.67 31.05
CA ASP A 441 -17.08 15.16 32.10
C ASP A 441 -18.49 14.78 31.62
N HIS A 442 -18.72 13.49 31.35
CA HIS A 442 -19.97 12.71 31.50
C HIS A 442 -19.75 11.28 30.94
N GLY A 443 -18.93 10.48 31.62
CA GLY A 443 -18.78 9.04 31.32
C GLY A 443 -19.70 8.20 32.21
N VAL A 444 -20.53 7.35 31.62
CA VAL A 444 -21.24 6.26 32.34
C VAL A 444 -20.39 5.00 32.25
N THR A 445 -19.97 4.46 33.38
CA THR A 445 -19.28 3.16 33.46
C THR A 445 -20.33 2.05 33.48
N ILE A 446 -20.28 1.12 32.52
CA ILE A 446 -21.02 -0.14 32.60
C ILE A 446 -20.03 -1.20 33.08
N GLU A 447 -20.18 -1.65 34.32
CA GLU A 447 -19.38 -2.76 34.84
C GLU A 447 -19.94 -4.11 34.40
N VAL A 448 -19.05 -5.07 34.14
CA VAL A 448 -19.35 -6.46 33.70
C VAL A 448 -20.05 -7.30 34.80
N ALA A 449 -20.41 -6.70 35.94
CA ALA A 449 -21.04 -7.41 37.06
C ALA A 449 -22.57 -7.58 36.95
N ASP A 450 -23.25 -6.91 36.01
CA ASP A 450 -24.72 -7.01 35.88
C ASP A 450 -25.21 -8.13 34.95
N PHE A 451 -24.31 -8.94 34.37
CA PHE A 451 -24.67 -10.09 33.52
C PHE A 451 -24.68 -11.44 34.23
N ALA A 452 -24.54 -11.49 35.55
CA ALA A 452 -24.57 -12.74 36.31
C ALA A 452 -25.88 -12.89 37.11
N GLY A 453 -26.89 -13.50 36.49
CA GLY A 453 -28.13 -13.96 37.13
C GLY A 453 -28.39 -15.45 36.89
N PRO A 454 -28.77 -16.25 37.92
CA PRO A 454 -28.77 -17.71 37.87
C PRO A 454 -30.06 -18.29 37.26
N GLY A 455 -29.92 -19.46 36.62
CA GLY A 455 -30.82 -20.62 36.74
C GLY A 455 -32.34 -20.47 36.53
N GLU A 456 -32.81 -21.15 35.48
CA GLU A 456 -34.08 -21.88 35.35
C GLU A 456 -35.44 -21.19 35.60
N ASN A 457 -36.29 -21.31 34.56
CA ASN A 457 -37.75 -21.33 34.57
C ASN A 457 -38.52 -20.06 35.00
N GLY A 458 -39.14 -19.40 34.02
CA GLY A 458 -40.33 -18.57 34.27
C GLY A 458 -40.47 -17.41 33.29
N GLY A 459 -41.48 -17.47 32.42
CA GLY A 459 -41.87 -16.35 31.58
C GLY A 459 -42.36 -15.16 32.43
N GLY A 460 -41.80 -13.98 32.15
CA GLY A 460 -42.21 -12.71 32.73
C GLY A 460 -41.65 -11.55 31.91
N ILE A 461 -42.51 -10.58 31.57
CA ILE A 461 -42.13 -9.30 30.97
C ILE A 461 -41.66 -8.40 32.12
N PHE A 462 -40.42 -7.89 32.07
CA PHE A 462 -39.94 -6.89 33.02
C PHE A 462 -40.08 -5.48 32.42
N HIS A 463 -40.78 -4.61 33.14
CA HIS A 463 -40.82 -3.17 32.86
C HIS A 463 -39.80 -2.49 33.78
N HIS A 464 -38.88 -1.69 33.23
CA HIS A 464 -38.06 -0.78 34.01
C HIS A 464 -38.66 0.63 33.90
N GLU A 465 -39.32 1.10 34.96
CA GLU A 465 -39.68 2.51 35.11
C GLU A 465 -38.46 3.29 35.62
N ILE A 466 -38.08 4.34 34.91
CA ILE A 466 -37.20 5.39 35.44
C ILE A 466 -38.10 6.58 35.81
N ALA A 467 -38.21 6.88 37.11
CA ALA A 467 -38.97 8.02 37.59
C ALA A 467 -38.19 9.35 37.40
N PRO A 468 -38.86 10.47 37.05
CA PRO A 468 -38.19 11.71 36.67
C PRO A 468 -37.90 12.64 37.86
N LEU A 469 -36.80 13.40 37.78
CA LEU A 469 -36.60 14.62 38.55
C LEU A 469 -36.78 15.85 37.62
N HIS A 470 -38.01 16.37 37.65
CA HIS A 470 -38.50 17.71 37.26
C HIS A 470 -38.40 18.24 35.80
N HIS A 471 -39.58 18.30 35.17
CA HIS A 471 -40.15 19.20 34.12
C HIS A 471 -39.29 19.53 32.87
N ALA A 472 -39.70 19.29 31.61
CA ALA A 472 -41.02 19.15 31.01
C ALA A 472 -40.99 18.26 29.74
N GLU A 473 -42.18 17.84 29.31
CA GLU A 473 -42.58 16.74 28.40
C GLU A 473 -41.99 16.74 26.96
N ALA A 474 -41.51 15.56 26.51
CA ALA A 474 -41.70 14.98 25.16
C ALA A 474 -41.20 13.51 25.13
N ASP A 475 -41.74 12.72 24.19
CA ASP A 475 -41.93 11.25 24.21
C ASP A 475 -40.73 10.30 24.47
N VAL A 476 -41.03 9.18 25.14
CA VAL A 476 -40.13 8.03 25.38
C VAL A 476 -40.29 7.00 24.25
N PRO A 477 -39.23 6.59 23.53
CA PRO A 477 -39.32 5.49 22.57
C PRO A 477 -39.31 4.13 23.29
N ASN A 478 -40.33 3.30 23.02
CA ASN A 478 -40.41 1.91 23.46
C ASN A 478 -39.58 1.00 22.53
N PHE A 479 -38.68 0.20 23.07
CA PHE A 479 -37.95 -0.84 22.32
C PHE A 479 -38.54 -2.23 22.61
N SER A 480 -38.82 -3.00 21.55
CA SER A 480 -39.24 -4.41 21.62
C SER A 480 -38.16 -5.29 20.98
N ILE A 481 -37.65 -6.29 21.70
CA ILE A 481 -36.70 -7.27 21.16
C ILE A 481 -37.46 -8.56 20.84
N LEU A 482 -37.47 -8.96 19.56
CA LEU A 482 -37.98 -10.26 19.10
C LEU A 482 -36.79 -11.20 18.90
N GLN A 483 -36.80 -12.33 19.61
CA GLN A 483 -35.80 -13.39 19.46
C GLN A 483 -36.44 -14.64 18.83
N ASN A 484 -35.83 -15.11 17.73
CA ASN A 484 -36.04 -16.35 16.97
C ASN A 484 -36.91 -16.28 15.71
N GLY A 485 -36.27 -16.55 14.56
CA GLY A 485 -36.91 -16.88 13.29
C GLY A 485 -36.10 -17.93 12.53
N LEU A 486 -36.41 -19.21 12.78
CA LEU A 486 -36.09 -20.35 11.91
C LEU A 486 -37.04 -20.31 10.70
N LEU A 487 -36.57 -20.69 9.51
CA LEU A 487 -37.45 -21.03 8.38
C LEU A 487 -36.98 -22.33 7.70
N HIS A 488 -37.96 -23.22 7.54
CA HIS A 488 -37.96 -24.40 6.68
C HIS A 488 -37.97 -24.03 5.20
#